data_AF-A0A960D6C1-F1
#
_entry.id   AF-A0A960D6C1-F1
#
_cell.length_a   1.000
_cell.length_b   1.000
_cell.length_c   1.000
_cell.angle_alpha   90.00
_cell.angle_beta   90.00
_cell.angle_gamma   90.00
#
_symmetry.space_group_name_H-M   'P 1'
#
loop_
_entity.id
_entity.type
_entity.pdbx_description
1 polymer ?
#
loop_
_entity_poly.entity_id
_entity_poly.type
_entity_poly.pdbx_seq_one_letter_code
_entity_poly.pdbx_strand_id
1 'polypeptide(L)' 'MTPRYSPAELASALGLFTPTDEQAAVIAAPPGPLVVIAGAGAGKTETMAARVVWLVANG' A
#
# COMPACT_ATOMS: atom_id res chain seq x y z
N MET A 1 13.25 -8.88 4.15
CA MET A 1 13.61 -7.53 4.66
C MET A 1 12.58 -7.16 5.71
N THR A 2 12.98 -6.63 6.85
CA THR A 2 12.04 -6.15 7.87
C THR A 2 11.64 -4.72 7.48
N PRO A 3 10.37 -4.46 7.13
CA PRO A 3 9.96 -3.12 6.71
C PRO A 3 10.14 -2.13 7.86
N ARG A 4 10.62 -0.92 7.53
CA ARG A 4 10.81 0.20 8.47
C ARG A 4 9.50 0.92 8.79
N TYR A 5 8.57 0.95 7.84
CA TYR A 5 7.27 1.59 7.95
C TYR A 5 6.17 0.67 7.44
N SER A 6 5.06 0.63 8.16
CA SER A 6 3.80 0.01 7.73
C SER A 6 3.01 0.93 6.77
N PRO A 7 2.07 0.38 5.98
CA PRO A 7 1.17 1.18 5.16
C PRO A 7 0.38 2.23 5.96
N ALA A 8 -0.07 1.90 7.17
CA ALA A 8 -0.84 2.81 8.02
C ALA A 8 0.02 3.97 8.55
N GLU A 9 1.28 3.71 8.94
CA GLU A 9 2.21 4.77 9.37
C GLU A 9 2.52 5.73 8.24
N LEU A 10 2.72 5.23 7.02
CA LEU A 10 2.94 6.08 5.83
C LEU A 10 1.70 6.92 5.51
N ALA A 11 0.50 6.33 5.55
CA ALA A 11 -0.74 7.07 5.34
C ALA A 11 -0.91 8.19 6.37
N SER A 12 -0.65 7.89 7.65
CA SER A 12 -0.70 8.88 8.73
C SER A 12 0.33 9.99 8.54
N ALA A 13 1.57 9.66 8.17
CA ALA A 13 2.62 10.65 7.94
C ALA A 13 2.33 11.58 6.76
N LEU A 14 1.56 11.10 5.78
CA LEU A 14 1.17 11.85 4.58
C LEU A 14 -0.18 12.57 4.72
N GLY A 15 -0.88 12.44 5.85
CA GLY A 15 -2.20 13.01 6.05
C GLY A 15 -3.29 12.39 5.17
N LEU A 16 -3.11 11.12 4.77
CA LEU A 16 -4.06 10.35 3.97
C LEU A 16 -4.98 9.50 4.86
N PHE A 17 -6.05 8.98 4.28
CA PHE A 17 -6.91 8.02 4.96
C PHE A 17 -6.14 6.73 5.26
N THR A 18 -6.45 6.12 6.40
CA THR A 18 -5.89 4.81 6.74
C THR A 18 -6.36 3.76 5.72
N PRO A 19 -5.45 2.99 5.10
CA PRO A 19 -5.84 1.95 4.15
C PRO A 19 -6.65 0.85 4.87
N THR A 20 -7.56 0.20 4.15
CA THR A 20 -8.21 -1.02 4.67
C THR A 20 -7.19 -2.15 4.84
N ASP A 21 -7.57 -3.19 5.57
CA ASP A 21 -6.69 -4.36 5.76
C ASP A 21 -6.31 -5.02 4.42
N GLU A 22 -7.25 -5.11 3.47
CA GLU A 22 -6.99 -5.64 2.13
C GLU A 22 -6.06 -4.74 1.32
N GLN A 23 -6.23 -3.42 1.41
CA GLN A 23 -5.33 -2.47 0.74
C GLN A 23 -3.94 -2.51 1.37
N ALA A 24 -3.83 -2.59 2.69
CA ALA A 24 -2.56 -2.71 3.39
C ALA A 24 -1.81 -4.00 2.99
N ALA A 25 -2.53 -5.12 2.83
CA ALA A 25 -1.96 -6.37 2.34
C ALA A 25 -1.41 -6.23 0.91
N VAL A 26 -2.11 -5.53 0.02
CA VAL A 26 -1.64 -5.24 -1.35
C VAL A 26 -0.42 -4.31 -1.33
N ILE A 27 -0.45 -3.25 -0.53
CA ILE A 27 0.62 -2.26 -0.43
C ILE A 27 1.91 -2.92 0.08
N ALA A 28 1.81 -3.73 1.13
CA ALA A 28 2.95 -4.39 1.77
C ALA A 28 3.32 -5.76 1.18
N ALA A 29 2.67 -6.18 0.08
CA ALA A 29 2.99 -7.45 -0.57
C ALA A 29 4.47 -7.50 -1.01
N PRO A 30 5.16 -8.65 -0.84
CA PRO A 30 6.58 -8.77 -1.17
C PRO A 30 6.87 -8.44 -2.64
N PRO A 31 8.13 -8.06 -2.98
CA PRO A 31 8.53 -7.82 -4.36
C PRO A 31 8.31 -9.05 -5.26
N GLY A 32 7.78 -8.81 -6.45
CA GLY A 32 7.46 -9.85 -7.43
C GLY A 32 6.18 -9.51 -8.21
N PRO A 33 5.84 -10.32 -9.23
CA PRO A 33 4.58 -10.18 -9.94
C PRO A 33 3.40 -10.34 -8.97
N LEU A 34 2.45 -9.41 -9.02
CA LEU A 34 1.24 -9.41 -8.20
C LEU A 34 0.04 -9.05 -9.07
N VAL A 35 -1.04 -9.83 -8.93
CA VAL A 35 -2.34 -9.54 -9.54
C VAL A 35 -3.34 -9.28 -8.43
N VAL A 36 -4.06 -8.16 -8.52
CA VAL A 36 -5.10 -7.78 -7.58
C VAL A 36 -6.42 -7.63 -8.34
N ILE A 37 -7.44 -8.35 -7.91
CA ILE A 37 -8.79 -8.23 -8.45
C ILE A 37 -9.55 -7.22 -7.60
N ALA A 38 -9.98 -6.12 -8.21
CA ALA A 38 -10.64 -5.02 -7.51
C ALA A 38 -11.81 -4.44 -8.32
N GLY A 39 -12.95 -4.31 -7.65
CA GLY A 39 -14.18 -3.76 -8.24
C GLY A 39 -14.07 -2.29 -8.67
N ALA A 40 -15.10 -1.78 -9.34
CA ALA A 40 -15.24 -0.34 -9.60
C ALA A 40 -15.34 0.42 -8.26
N GLY A 41 -14.67 1.56 -8.15
CA GLY A 41 -14.67 2.37 -6.92
C GLY A 41 -13.83 1.85 -5.74
N ALA A 42 -13.20 0.68 -5.84
CA ALA A 42 -12.43 0.06 -4.73
C ALA A 42 -11.08 0.73 -4.38
N GLY A 43 -10.81 1.94 -4.88
CA GLY A 43 -9.55 2.65 -4.57
C GLY A 43 -8.30 2.07 -5.25
N LYS A 44 -8.41 1.52 -6.47
CA LYS A 44 -7.28 0.92 -7.22
C LYS A 44 -6.08 1.87 -7.37
N THR A 45 -6.33 3.09 -7.85
CA THR A 45 -5.28 4.09 -8.09
C THR A 45 -4.59 4.50 -6.80
N GLU A 46 -5.37 4.74 -5.73
CA GLU A 46 -4.87 5.09 -4.41
C GLU A 46 -3.99 3.98 -3.83
N THR A 47 -4.46 2.72 -3.91
CA THR A 47 -3.70 1.54 -3.46
C THR A 47 -2.40 1.37 -4.24
N MET A 48 -2.43 1.58 -5.57
CA MET A 48 -1.23 1.51 -6.42
C MET A 48 -0.22 2.62 -6.08
N ALA A 49 -0.69 3.85 -5.85
CA ALA A 49 0.17 4.96 -5.44
C ALA A 49 0.81 4.72 -4.07
N ALA A 50 0.02 4.27 -3.09
CA ALA A 50 0.50 3.92 -1.76
C ALA A 50 1.54 2.78 -1.80
N ARG A 51 1.37 1.80 -2.71
CA ARG A 51 2.37 0.74 -2.94
C ARG A 51 3.72 1.30 -3.42
N VAL A 52 3.72 2.28 -4.32
CA VAL A 52 4.96 2.93 -4.78
C VAL A 52 5.65 3.63 -3.61
N VAL A 53 4.90 4.39 -2.81
CA VAL A 53 5.44 5.05 -1.60
C VAL A 53 6.04 4.02 -0.65
N TRP A 54 5.32 2.92 -0.40
CA TRP A 54 5.79 1.86 0.50
C TRP A 54 7.10 1.23 0.02
N LEU A 55 7.23 0.93 -1.27
CA LEU A 55 8.46 0.37 -1.85
C LEU A 55 9.64 1.35 -1.71
N VAL A 56 9.42 2.63 -2.01
CA VAL A 56 10.48 3.66 -1.88
C VAL A 56 10.89 3.89 -0.42
N ALA A 57 9.92 3.91 0.50
CA ALA A 57 10.18 4.19 1.91
C ALA A 57 10.85 3.01 2.65
N ASN A 58 10.64 1.78 2.19
CA ASN A 58 11.13 0.56 2.84
C ASN A 58 12.35 -0.10 2.16
N GLY A 59 12.67 0.29 0.92
CA GLY A 59 13.80 -0.26 0.17
C GLY A 59 13.45 -1.57 -0.54
#